data_AF-A0A521ISY7-F1
#
_entry.id   AF-A0A521ISY7-F1
#
_cell.length_a   1.000
_cell.length_b   1.000
_cell.length_c   1.000
_cell.angle_alpha   90.00
_cell.angle_beta   90.00
_cell.angle_gamma   90.00
#
_symmetry.space_group_name_H-M   'P 1'
#
loop_
_entity.id
_entity.type
_entity.pdbx_description
1 polymer ?
#
loop_
_entity_poly.entity_id
_entity_poly.type
_entity_poly.pdbx_seq_one_letter_code
_entity_poly.pdbx_strand_id
1 'polypeptide(L)'
;MRKPKRIIAGLALSALLLTGCSKDLVADKKGNIVTVTIDGNPVQINAGDMFEDYLKSSDGLKDYYDAVYEVVVRALFNKEEQTTERTEIYDIAALSVNDVKEQAKNNAKGGGKYDDELKKILKTKNVETLKELEEKLAYDEMQVRLKKQFFDGGEGAWITNAMEELIVGERNQAGDLILDENNNPVYEGYLNNKLPYHVRHLLVKVGAANNDFVTGKISKDDANKLSSVIVALANHQDTFGLLANRYSEDEDSARQFGDLGIMNFTTNFVNEFKLGVYAYDALYNADGVMTPEEKVAKLKIPGTAKTKLDALGLDEIPYGAALKLAAVREIEKSDAGKEVNDGDAAFFPRNIIFNKYFNKHNIGVITPNEVNVLDEVGVEKAEFAALPGFKTLPELGGKKVLTDEKGNVILVVRAGSAGSYEGIHFIVVERSALYDTVNGVTLKDYYTIETPGTAAFPKDDAGNDIDAFVNFLELDARGTKERIDKIRNEVKAFDPTINDRIFQKLVTYLDVKFHDAELKAALDKYLANQYARSQFQLDQDLDKLWSEWIEYLDQQEVARTDRLVPETYIDDFKAGNDYNYGG
;
A
#
# COMPACT_ATOMS: atom_id res chain seq x y z
N MET A 1 -34.98 25.08 -11.13
CA MET A 1 -33.70 24.36 -10.91
C MET A 1 -33.20 23.89 -12.27
N ARG A 2 -32.05 24.39 -12.74
CA ARG A 2 -31.40 23.88 -13.96
C ARG A 2 -31.00 22.43 -13.71
N LYS A 3 -31.48 21.51 -14.55
CA LYS A 3 -31.17 20.07 -14.48
C LYS A 3 -29.66 19.87 -14.68
N PRO A 4 -29.03 18.83 -14.10
CA PRO A 4 -27.67 18.47 -14.47
C PRO A 4 -27.67 18.06 -15.95
N LYS A 5 -27.09 18.92 -16.80
CA LYS A 5 -27.05 18.80 -18.27
C LYS A 5 -26.17 17.62 -18.76
N ARG A 6 -25.69 16.79 -17.84
CA ARG A 6 -24.65 15.76 -18.00
C ARG A 6 -25.10 14.53 -18.79
N ILE A 7 -26.35 14.11 -18.62
CA ILE A 7 -26.87 12.84 -19.17
C ILE A 7 -27.41 13.03 -20.60
N ILE A 8 -27.85 14.25 -20.94
CA ILE A 8 -28.50 14.55 -22.23
C ILE A 8 -27.48 14.59 -23.39
N ALA A 9 -26.23 15.00 -23.14
CA ALA A 9 -25.20 15.06 -24.17
C ALA A 9 -24.79 13.64 -24.65
N GLY A 10 -24.46 12.72 -23.73
CA GLY A 10 -24.09 11.33 -24.07
C GLY A 10 -25.23 10.51 -24.70
N LEU A 11 -26.47 10.72 -24.23
CA LEU A 11 -27.68 10.05 -24.76
C LEU A 11 -28.10 10.52 -26.16
N ALA A 12 -27.88 11.79 -26.50
CA ALA A 12 -28.13 12.29 -27.86
C ALA A 12 -27.11 11.73 -28.87
N LEU A 13 -25.92 11.34 -28.40
CA LEU A 13 -24.80 10.83 -29.18
C LEU A 13 -24.95 9.35 -29.59
N SER A 14 -25.58 8.51 -28.77
CA SER A 14 -25.85 7.10 -29.12
C SER A 14 -26.79 6.95 -30.33
N ALA A 15 -27.67 7.92 -30.56
CA ALA A 15 -28.55 7.94 -31.74
C ALA A 15 -27.82 8.32 -33.05
N LEU A 16 -26.68 9.03 -32.97
CA LEU A 16 -25.93 9.52 -34.14
C LEU A 16 -24.93 8.50 -34.70
N LEU A 17 -24.45 7.57 -33.88
CA LEU A 17 -23.54 6.49 -34.30
C LEU A 17 -24.21 5.44 -35.21
N LEU A 18 -25.52 5.51 -35.42
CA LEU A 18 -26.33 4.55 -36.20
C LEU A 18 -26.67 4.99 -37.64
N THR A 19 -26.21 6.16 -38.11
CA THR A 19 -26.52 6.66 -39.46
C THR A 19 -25.29 7.23 -40.17
N GLY A 20 -24.92 6.63 -41.30
CA GLY A 20 -23.63 6.83 -41.96
C GLY A 20 -23.42 8.10 -42.80
N CYS A 21 -22.19 8.18 -43.33
CA CYS A 21 -21.67 8.98 -44.45
C CYS A 21 -21.77 10.52 -44.38
N SER A 22 -20.64 11.20 -44.12
CA SER A 22 -19.96 12.14 -45.06
C SER A 22 -19.06 13.19 -44.37
N LYS A 23 -18.27 13.86 -45.20
CA LYS A 23 -17.01 14.60 -44.97
C LYS A 23 -17.18 16.02 -44.42
N ASP A 24 -16.11 16.49 -43.78
CA ASP A 24 -15.70 17.87 -43.46
C ASP A 24 -16.57 18.69 -42.50
N LEU A 25 -15.87 19.42 -41.61
CA LEU A 25 -16.41 20.27 -40.56
C LEU A 25 -17.15 21.49 -41.14
N VAL A 26 -18.39 21.71 -40.74
CA VAL A 26 -19.05 23.03 -40.80
C VAL A 26 -19.77 23.26 -39.49
N ALA A 27 -19.45 24.35 -38.81
CA ALA A 27 -20.25 24.84 -37.68
C ALA A 27 -21.68 25.12 -38.19
N ASP A 28 -22.64 24.29 -37.79
CA ASP A 28 -24.05 24.49 -38.09
C ASP A 28 -24.63 25.57 -37.16
N LYS A 29 -25.38 26.51 -37.74
CA LYS A 29 -26.24 27.51 -37.07
C LYS A 29 -27.27 26.93 -36.07
N LYS A 30 -27.26 25.63 -35.80
CA LYS A 30 -28.08 24.89 -34.83
C LYS A 30 -27.36 24.48 -33.53
N GLY A 31 -26.09 24.88 -33.31
CA GLY A 31 -25.43 24.72 -32.01
C GLY A 31 -24.70 23.38 -31.77
N ASN A 32 -24.23 22.70 -32.81
CA ASN A 32 -23.31 21.56 -32.64
C ASN A 32 -21.89 22.07 -32.29
N ILE A 33 -21.24 21.49 -31.27
CA ILE A 33 -20.01 22.06 -30.66
C ILE A 33 -18.73 21.29 -30.99
N VAL A 34 -18.76 19.98 -31.18
CA VAL A 34 -17.55 19.21 -31.52
C VAL A 34 -17.88 18.16 -32.57
N THR A 35 -17.04 17.96 -33.57
CA THR A 35 -17.02 16.70 -34.33
C THR A 35 -15.77 15.95 -33.90
N VAL A 36 -15.90 14.70 -33.50
CA VAL A 36 -14.77 13.78 -33.26
C VAL A 36 -14.77 12.78 -34.40
N THR A 37 -13.62 12.54 -35.03
CA THR A 37 -13.50 11.46 -36.02
C THR A 37 -12.97 10.22 -35.32
N ILE A 38 -13.69 9.10 -35.47
CA ILE A 38 -13.31 7.78 -34.93
C ILE A 38 -13.27 6.79 -36.11
N ASP A 39 -12.12 6.16 -36.35
CA ASP A 39 -11.90 5.25 -37.51
C ASP A 39 -12.40 5.84 -38.85
N GLY A 40 -12.23 7.15 -39.06
CA GLY A 40 -12.65 7.85 -40.28
C GLY A 40 -14.12 8.31 -40.32
N ASN A 41 -14.93 8.00 -39.30
CA ASN A 41 -16.34 8.40 -39.22
C ASN A 41 -16.54 9.61 -38.29
N PRO A 42 -17.24 10.68 -38.71
CA PRO A 42 -17.51 11.84 -37.87
C PRO A 42 -18.64 11.60 -36.88
N VAL A 43 -18.43 12.02 -35.63
CA VAL A 43 -19.39 11.96 -34.52
C VAL A 43 -19.59 13.36 -33.97
N GLN A 44 -20.84 13.87 -34.00
CA GLN A 44 -21.16 15.23 -33.54
C GLN A 44 -21.59 15.26 -32.07
N ILE A 45 -20.96 16.11 -31.27
CA ILE A 45 -21.31 16.45 -29.89
C ILE A 45 -22.06 17.78 -29.92
N ASN A 46 -23.35 17.76 -29.57
CA ASN A 46 -24.17 18.97 -29.44
C ASN A 46 -24.18 19.40 -27.97
N ALA A 47 -23.61 20.57 -27.69
CA ALA A 47 -23.83 21.26 -26.42
C ALA A 47 -24.43 22.62 -26.79
N GLY A 48 -25.53 23.06 -26.20
CA GLY A 48 -25.96 24.46 -26.38
C GLY A 48 -24.91 25.44 -25.80
N ASP A 49 -25.13 26.75 -25.90
CA ASP A 49 -24.39 27.94 -25.38
C ASP A 49 -23.44 27.79 -24.16
N MET A 50 -22.57 26.79 -24.11
CA MET A 50 -21.87 26.32 -22.90
C MET A 50 -20.37 26.18 -23.07
N PHE A 51 -19.84 26.27 -24.30
CA PHE A 51 -18.40 26.06 -24.57
C PHE A 51 -17.51 26.99 -23.76
N GLU A 52 -17.88 28.27 -23.70
CA GLU A 52 -17.15 29.26 -22.91
C GLU A 52 -17.29 29.04 -21.39
N ASP A 53 -18.43 28.53 -20.91
CA ASP A 53 -18.65 28.27 -19.48
C ASP A 53 -17.92 27.00 -19.00
N TYR A 54 -17.79 26.00 -19.88
CA TYR A 54 -17.08 24.75 -19.62
C TYR A 54 -15.57 24.95 -19.44
N LEU A 55 -14.95 25.84 -20.22
CA LEU A 55 -13.51 26.12 -20.15
C LEU A 55 -13.12 27.04 -18.98
N LYS A 56 -14.09 27.73 -18.36
CA LYS A 56 -13.84 28.72 -17.28
C LYS A 56 -13.83 28.11 -15.86
N SER A 57 -14.20 26.84 -15.68
CA SER A 57 -14.26 26.19 -14.35
C SER A 57 -13.77 24.75 -14.36
N SER A 58 -13.29 24.26 -13.21
CA SER A 58 -12.84 22.86 -13.04
C SER A 58 -13.97 21.85 -13.25
N ASP A 59 -15.17 22.17 -12.76
CA ASP A 59 -16.35 21.32 -12.91
C ASP A 59 -16.79 21.23 -14.37
N GLY A 60 -16.62 22.33 -15.10
CA GLY A 60 -16.91 22.36 -16.53
C GLY A 60 -15.99 21.46 -17.35
N LEU A 61 -14.68 21.51 -17.09
CA LEU A 61 -13.71 20.65 -17.76
C LEU A 61 -13.94 19.16 -17.46
N LYS A 62 -14.33 18.82 -16.23
CA LYS A 62 -14.70 17.46 -15.87
C LYS A 62 -15.93 16.98 -16.65
N ASP A 63 -16.98 17.79 -16.71
CA ASP A 63 -18.20 17.44 -17.45
C ASP A 63 -17.90 17.24 -18.95
N TYR A 64 -17.00 18.04 -19.51
CA TYR A 64 -16.52 17.86 -20.88
C TYR A 64 -15.78 16.53 -21.06
N TYR A 65 -14.81 16.23 -20.19
CA TYR A 65 -14.08 14.96 -20.19
C TYR A 65 -15.03 13.76 -20.11
N ASP A 66 -15.97 13.75 -19.16
CA ASP A 66 -16.90 12.64 -18.96
C ASP A 66 -17.74 12.37 -20.22
N ALA A 67 -18.17 13.44 -20.91
CA ALA A 67 -18.92 13.33 -22.16
C ALA A 67 -18.07 12.71 -23.28
N VAL A 68 -16.84 13.20 -23.49
CA VAL A 68 -15.94 12.65 -24.51
C VAL A 68 -15.62 11.19 -24.21
N TYR A 69 -15.36 10.86 -22.95
CA TYR A 69 -15.07 9.49 -22.54
C TYR A 69 -16.24 8.55 -22.85
N GLU A 70 -17.48 8.96 -22.59
CA GLU A 70 -18.65 8.18 -22.98
C GLU A 70 -18.70 7.90 -24.49
N VAL A 71 -18.42 8.90 -25.33
CA VAL A 71 -18.38 8.74 -26.79
C VAL A 71 -17.33 7.71 -27.20
N VAL A 72 -16.12 7.84 -26.67
CA VAL A 72 -14.98 6.97 -27.00
C VAL A 72 -15.27 5.52 -26.60
N VAL A 73 -15.88 5.30 -25.44
CA VAL A 73 -16.24 3.95 -24.98
C VAL A 73 -17.36 3.34 -25.82
N ARG A 74 -18.41 4.10 -26.13
CA ARG A 74 -19.48 3.62 -27.02
C ARG A 74 -18.94 3.29 -28.41
N ALA A 75 -17.97 4.07 -28.90
CA ALA A 75 -17.36 3.81 -30.19
C ALA A 75 -16.55 2.51 -30.20
N LEU A 76 -15.84 2.18 -29.12
CA LEU A 76 -15.21 0.86 -28.96
C LEU A 76 -16.25 -0.25 -29.11
N PHE A 77 -17.34 -0.22 -28.33
CA PHE A 77 -18.34 -1.29 -28.35
C PHE A 77 -19.16 -1.34 -29.65
N ASN A 78 -19.09 -0.32 -30.50
CA ASN A 78 -19.68 -0.33 -31.83
C ASN A 78 -18.80 -1.02 -32.89
N LYS A 79 -17.54 -1.33 -32.58
CA LYS A 79 -16.69 -2.12 -33.47
C LYS A 79 -17.29 -3.50 -33.75
N GLU A 80 -16.95 -4.07 -34.90
CA GLU A 80 -17.47 -5.36 -35.34
C GLU A 80 -17.06 -6.46 -34.35
N GLU A 81 -15.81 -6.42 -33.90
CA GLU A 81 -15.21 -7.37 -32.95
C GLU A 81 -15.89 -7.34 -31.57
N GLN A 82 -16.56 -6.24 -31.22
CA GLN A 82 -17.27 -6.07 -29.94
C GLN A 82 -18.77 -6.39 -30.04
N THR A 83 -19.26 -6.91 -31.17
CA THR A 83 -20.70 -7.11 -31.41
C THR A 83 -21.35 -8.06 -30.40
N THR A 84 -20.67 -9.14 -30.02
CA THR A 84 -21.17 -10.09 -29.01
C THR A 84 -21.30 -9.40 -27.64
N GLU A 85 -20.24 -8.74 -27.18
CA GLU A 85 -20.23 -7.99 -25.92
C GLU A 85 -21.32 -6.90 -25.92
N ARG A 86 -21.42 -6.12 -27.00
CA ARG A 86 -22.46 -5.08 -27.15
C ARG A 86 -23.87 -5.67 -27.01
N THR A 87 -24.13 -6.84 -27.59
CA THR A 87 -25.46 -7.48 -27.50
C THR A 87 -25.77 -7.87 -26.06
N GLU A 88 -24.84 -8.54 -25.37
CA GLU A 88 -25.00 -8.93 -23.96
C GLU A 88 -25.22 -7.71 -23.05
N ILE A 89 -24.49 -6.62 -23.28
CA ILE A 89 -24.62 -5.36 -22.54
C ILE A 89 -26.05 -4.83 -22.64
N TYR A 90 -26.62 -4.78 -23.85
CA TYR A 90 -27.98 -4.26 -24.04
C TYR A 90 -29.05 -5.22 -23.48
N ASP A 91 -28.82 -6.53 -23.51
CA ASP A 91 -29.70 -7.50 -22.85
C ASP A 91 -29.72 -7.30 -21.32
N ILE A 92 -28.56 -7.10 -20.69
CA ILE A 92 -28.43 -6.80 -19.26
C ILE A 92 -29.12 -5.45 -18.92
N ALA A 93 -28.95 -4.44 -19.76
CA ALA A 93 -29.59 -3.14 -19.58
C ALA A 93 -31.12 -3.25 -19.66
N ALA A 94 -31.65 -3.99 -20.64
CA ALA A 94 -33.08 -4.22 -20.80
C ALA A 94 -33.70 -4.98 -19.61
N LEU A 95 -32.99 -5.99 -19.08
CA LEU A 95 -33.40 -6.69 -17.85
C LEU A 95 -33.45 -5.74 -16.66
N SER A 96 -32.42 -4.92 -16.48
CA SER A 96 -32.36 -3.92 -15.40
C SER A 96 -33.47 -2.86 -15.50
N VAL A 97 -33.86 -2.48 -16.72
CA VAL A 97 -35.03 -1.61 -16.95
C VAL A 97 -36.33 -2.29 -16.53
N ASN A 98 -36.46 -3.60 -16.76
CA ASN A 98 -37.63 -4.35 -16.31
C ASN A 98 -37.69 -4.46 -14.78
N ASP A 99 -36.56 -4.61 -14.11
CA ASP A 99 -36.51 -4.56 -12.63
C ASP A 99 -36.98 -3.21 -12.08
N VAL A 100 -36.62 -2.11 -12.74
CA VAL A 100 -37.12 -0.77 -12.38
C VAL A 100 -38.64 -0.66 -12.59
N LYS A 101 -39.20 -1.25 -13.66
CA LYS A 101 -40.66 -1.31 -13.85
C LYS A 101 -41.32 -2.12 -12.74
N GLU A 102 -40.76 -3.27 -12.36
CA GLU A 102 -41.30 -4.08 -11.26
C GLU A 102 -41.19 -3.37 -9.91
N GLN A 103 -40.10 -2.64 -9.66
CA GLN A 103 -39.96 -1.79 -8.48
C GLN A 103 -41.06 -0.71 -8.43
N ALA A 104 -41.31 -0.01 -9.55
CA ALA A 104 -42.39 0.97 -9.64
C ALA A 104 -43.76 0.33 -9.38
N LYS A 105 -44.02 -0.86 -9.92
CA LYS A 105 -45.26 -1.62 -9.64
C LYS A 105 -45.40 -1.96 -8.17
N ASN A 106 -44.32 -2.41 -7.53
CA ASN A 106 -44.33 -2.76 -6.11
C ASN A 106 -44.52 -1.53 -5.21
N ASN A 107 -43.89 -0.40 -5.52
CA ASN A 107 -44.11 0.86 -4.79
C ASN A 107 -45.56 1.35 -4.92
N ALA A 108 -46.17 1.19 -6.10
CA ALA A 108 -47.55 1.57 -6.35
C ALA A 108 -48.55 0.76 -5.51
N LYS A 109 -48.25 -0.49 -5.13
CA LYS A 109 -49.08 -1.30 -4.23
C LYS A 109 -49.27 -0.65 -2.84
N GLY A 110 -48.37 0.26 -2.44
CA GLY A 110 -48.47 1.05 -1.20
C GLY A 110 -49.44 2.23 -1.23
N GLY A 111 -50.26 2.38 -2.30
CA GLY A 111 -51.28 3.44 -2.42
C GLY A 111 -50.96 4.55 -3.44
N GLY A 112 -49.92 4.37 -4.27
CA GLY A 112 -49.53 5.30 -5.34
C GLY A 112 -49.92 4.83 -6.74
N LYS A 113 -49.76 5.69 -7.76
CA LYS A 113 -49.90 5.29 -9.18
C LYS A 113 -48.54 4.83 -9.74
N TYR A 114 -48.56 3.77 -10.55
CA TYR A 114 -47.37 3.25 -11.22
C TYR A 114 -46.57 4.34 -11.95
N ASP A 115 -47.23 5.18 -12.76
CA ASP A 115 -46.54 6.23 -13.53
C ASP A 115 -45.85 7.28 -12.65
N ASP A 116 -46.43 7.58 -11.49
CA ASP A 116 -45.87 8.54 -10.54
C ASP A 116 -44.65 7.94 -9.83
N GLU A 117 -44.72 6.67 -9.43
CA GLU A 117 -43.59 5.93 -8.85
C GLU A 117 -42.47 5.73 -9.87
N LEU A 118 -42.80 5.42 -11.13
CA LEU A 118 -41.82 5.29 -12.20
C LEU A 118 -41.10 6.61 -12.46
N LYS A 119 -41.85 7.73 -12.57
CA LYS A 119 -41.25 9.07 -12.72
C LYS A 119 -40.34 9.44 -11.56
N LYS A 120 -40.69 9.05 -10.33
CA LYS A 120 -39.82 9.26 -9.16
C LYS A 120 -38.51 8.48 -9.31
N ILE A 121 -38.56 7.21 -9.69
CA ILE A 121 -37.36 6.39 -9.88
C ILE A 121 -36.50 6.94 -11.01
N LEU A 122 -37.09 7.26 -12.17
CA LEU A 122 -36.38 7.87 -13.31
C LEU A 122 -35.70 9.18 -12.90
N LYS A 123 -36.39 10.04 -12.13
CA LYS A 123 -35.82 11.28 -11.60
C LYS A 123 -34.65 11.02 -10.65
N THR A 124 -34.73 10.01 -9.77
CA THR A 124 -33.63 9.60 -8.89
C THR A 124 -32.43 9.07 -9.69
N LYS A 125 -32.70 8.41 -10.82
CA LYS A 125 -31.69 7.94 -11.77
C LYS A 125 -31.22 9.05 -12.75
N ASN A 126 -31.75 10.27 -12.61
CA ASN A 126 -31.47 11.44 -13.45
C ASN A 126 -31.76 11.25 -14.95
N VAL A 127 -32.80 10.49 -15.28
CA VAL A 127 -33.28 10.26 -16.65
C VAL A 127 -34.76 10.62 -16.78
N GLU A 128 -35.23 10.90 -17.99
CA GLU A 128 -36.62 11.28 -18.26
C GLU A 128 -37.45 10.14 -18.85
N THR A 129 -36.81 9.24 -19.58
CA THR A 129 -37.49 8.12 -20.25
C THR A 129 -36.85 6.78 -19.91
N LEU A 130 -37.62 5.69 -20.12
CA LEU A 130 -37.09 4.33 -20.00
C LEU A 130 -36.01 4.03 -21.04
N LYS A 131 -36.04 4.68 -22.21
CA LYS A 131 -34.99 4.50 -23.22
C LYS A 131 -33.70 5.18 -22.79
N GLU A 132 -33.79 6.37 -22.21
CA GLU A 132 -32.64 7.04 -21.59
C GLU A 132 -32.06 6.23 -20.42
N LEU A 133 -32.93 5.58 -19.63
CA LEU A 133 -32.48 4.67 -18.58
C LEU A 133 -31.73 3.47 -19.15
N GLU A 134 -32.25 2.83 -20.19
CA GLU A 134 -31.61 1.69 -20.87
C GLU A 134 -30.22 2.06 -21.39
N GLU A 135 -30.10 3.18 -22.10
CA GLU A 135 -28.82 3.66 -22.63
C GLU A 135 -27.82 4.04 -21.53
N LYS A 136 -28.31 4.58 -20.40
CA LYS A 136 -27.47 4.84 -19.23
C LYS A 136 -26.95 3.54 -18.62
N LEU A 137 -27.83 2.55 -18.44
CA LEU A 137 -27.46 1.26 -17.86
C LEU A 137 -26.52 0.47 -18.79
N ALA A 138 -26.74 0.55 -20.11
CA ALA A 138 -25.84 -0.02 -21.09
C ALA A 138 -24.44 0.61 -20.99
N TYR A 139 -24.34 1.94 -20.82
CA TYR A 139 -23.06 2.60 -20.62
C TYR A 139 -22.40 2.22 -19.28
N ASP A 140 -23.16 2.15 -18.20
CA ASP A 140 -22.65 1.71 -16.90
C ASP A 140 -22.06 0.28 -17.00
N GLU A 141 -22.69 -0.63 -17.76
CA GLU A 141 -22.17 -1.98 -18.04
C GLU A 141 -20.99 -1.97 -19.03
N MET A 142 -20.99 -1.09 -20.06
CA MET A 142 -19.83 -0.89 -20.95
C MET A 142 -18.57 -0.53 -20.15
N GLN A 143 -18.70 0.32 -19.12
CA GLN A 143 -17.56 0.67 -18.24
C GLN A 143 -17.02 -0.55 -17.48
N VAL A 144 -17.90 -1.46 -17.03
CA VAL A 144 -17.51 -2.71 -16.37
C VAL A 144 -16.76 -3.62 -17.36
N ARG A 145 -17.33 -3.85 -18.55
CA ARG A 145 -16.72 -4.68 -19.59
C ARG A 145 -15.41 -4.10 -20.12
N LEU A 146 -15.34 -2.78 -20.27
CA LEU A 146 -14.13 -2.05 -20.66
C LEU A 146 -12.98 -2.33 -19.69
N LYS A 147 -13.24 -2.18 -18.38
CA LYS A 147 -12.25 -2.44 -17.33
C LYS A 147 -11.85 -3.91 -17.27
N LYS A 148 -12.81 -4.83 -17.44
CA LYS A 148 -12.52 -6.26 -17.53
C LYS A 148 -11.57 -6.56 -18.69
N GLN A 149 -11.86 -6.06 -19.89
CA GLN A 149 -10.96 -6.24 -21.05
C GLN A 149 -9.59 -5.58 -20.82
N PHE A 150 -9.55 -4.43 -20.14
CA PHE A 150 -8.29 -3.75 -19.83
C PHE A 150 -7.43 -4.52 -18.81
N PHE A 151 -8.00 -4.96 -17.69
CA PHE A 151 -7.19 -5.59 -16.64
C PHE A 151 -7.00 -7.10 -16.83
N ASP A 152 -8.04 -7.80 -17.27
CA ASP A 152 -8.06 -9.26 -17.31
C ASP A 152 -7.79 -9.79 -18.72
N GLY A 153 -7.81 -8.92 -19.74
CA GLY A 153 -7.61 -9.30 -21.13
C GLY A 153 -8.67 -10.28 -21.62
N GLY A 154 -8.24 -11.25 -22.44
CA GLY A 154 -9.07 -12.31 -23.00
C GLY A 154 -9.25 -12.20 -24.51
N GLU A 155 -9.85 -13.24 -25.10
CA GLU A 155 -10.20 -13.25 -26.51
C GLU A 155 -11.18 -12.11 -26.82
N GLY A 156 -10.87 -11.29 -27.84
CA GLY A 156 -11.68 -10.11 -28.19
C GLY A 156 -11.42 -8.86 -27.34
N ALA A 157 -10.46 -8.87 -26.42
CA ALA A 157 -10.07 -7.65 -25.69
C ALA A 157 -9.46 -6.60 -26.63
N TRP A 158 -9.82 -5.33 -26.44
CA TRP A 158 -9.34 -4.22 -27.26
C TRP A 158 -7.87 -3.84 -27.04
N ILE A 159 -7.26 -4.36 -25.97
CA ILE A 159 -5.88 -4.10 -25.58
C ILE A 159 -5.21 -5.40 -25.11
N THR A 160 -3.92 -5.53 -25.41
CA THR A 160 -3.06 -6.60 -24.92
C THR A 160 -2.04 -6.03 -23.94
N ASN A 161 -1.51 -6.86 -23.04
CA ASN A 161 -0.41 -6.54 -22.11
C ASN A 161 -0.68 -5.42 -21.10
N ALA A 162 -1.90 -4.90 -21.00
CA ALA A 162 -2.22 -3.82 -20.06
C ALA A 162 -1.86 -4.20 -18.61
N MET A 163 -2.17 -5.40 -18.14
CA MET A 163 -1.76 -5.84 -16.79
C MET A 163 -0.25 -5.82 -16.58
N GLU A 164 0.53 -6.24 -17.57
CA GLU A 164 1.99 -6.19 -17.48
C GLU A 164 2.48 -4.74 -17.40
N GLU A 165 1.96 -3.84 -18.24
CA GLU A 165 2.24 -2.40 -18.16
C GLU A 165 1.85 -1.80 -16.81
N LEU A 166 0.75 -2.25 -16.19
CA LEU A 166 0.35 -1.82 -14.84
C LEU A 166 1.32 -2.29 -13.76
N ILE A 167 1.93 -3.46 -13.92
CA ILE A 167 2.91 -3.99 -12.97
C ILE A 167 4.23 -3.24 -13.11
N VAL A 168 4.82 -3.25 -14.30
CA VAL A 168 6.19 -2.77 -14.49
C VAL A 168 6.29 -1.32 -14.93
N GLY A 169 5.25 -0.75 -15.55
CA GLY A 169 5.24 0.55 -16.20
C GLY A 169 5.33 0.45 -17.73
N GLU A 170 5.19 1.58 -18.42
CA GLU A 170 5.33 1.61 -19.89
C GLU A 170 6.81 1.58 -20.29
N ARG A 171 7.15 0.67 -21.22
CA ARG A 171 8.54 0.38 -21.60
C ARG A 171 8.79 0.61 -23.09
N ASN A 172 9.98 1.12 -23.41
CA ASN A 172 10.46 1.19 -24.78
C ASN A 172 10.91 -0.21 -25.28
N GLN A 173 11.32 -0.32 -26.54
CA GLN A 173 11.81 -1.58 -27.12
C GLN A 173 13.07 -2.14 -26.45
N ALA A 174 13.83 -1.30 -25.74
CA ALA A 174 15.03 -1.69 -25.00
C ALA A 174 14.72 -2.20 -23.59
N GLY A 175 13.47 -2.06 -23.12
CA GLY A 175 13.04 -2.44 -21.77
C GLY A 175 13.14 -1.32 -20.73
N ASP A 176 13.48 -0.09 -21.12
CA ASP A 176 13.56 1.07 -20.23
C ASP A 176 12.22 1.80 -20.11
N LEU A 177 12.00 2.47 -18.98
CA LEU A 177 10.84 3.35 -18.78
C LEU A 177 10.78 4.40 -19.89
N ILE A 178 9.59 4.56 -20.49
CA ILE A 178 9.33 5.66 -21.41
C ILE A 178 9.27 6.95 -20.59
N LEU A 179 10.06 7.95 -20.96
CA LEU A 179 10.12 9.24 -20.30
C LEU A 179 9.39 10.32 -21.10
N ASP A 180 8.82 11.30 -20.40
CA ASP A 180 8.22 12.51 -20.96
C ASP A 180 9.30 13.58 -21.29
N GLU A 181 8.85 14.73 -21.79
CA GLU A 181 9.73 15.87 -22.15
C GLU A 181 10.51 16.44 -20.95
N ASN A 182 10.07 16.16 -19.72
CA ASN A 182 10.70 16.59 -18.47
C ASN A 182 11.55 15.48 -17.83
N ASN A 183 11.81 14.38 -18.55
CA ASN A 183 12.57 13.24 -18.07
C ASN A 183 11.90 12.47 -16.90
N ASN A 184 10.58 12.60 -16.76
CA ASN A 184 9.79 11.80 -15.81
C ASN A 184 9.18 10.59 -16.53
N PRO A 185 9.01 9.44 -15.87
CA PRO A 185 8.29 8.31 -16.47
C PRO A 185 6.87 8.68 -16.90
N VAL A 186 6.52 8.37 -18.15
CA VAL A 186 5.13 8.49 -18.65
C VAL A 186 4.20 7.60 -17.84
N TYR A 187 4.69 6.43 -17.44
CA TYR A 187 4.04 5.57 -16.46
C TYR A 187 5.03 4.60 -15.82
N GLU A 188 5.18 4.70 -14.51
CA GLU A 188 6.16 3.93 -13.75
C GLU A 188 5.66 2.54 -13.33
N GLY A 189 4.35 2.31 -13.33
CA GLY A 189 3.73 1.04 -12.89
C GLY A 189 3.74 0.85 -11.38
N TYR A 190 3.08 -0.21 -10.92
CA TYR A 190 2.87 -0.54 -9.52
C TYR A 190 4.19 -0.75 -8.77
N LEU A 191 5.13 -1.51 -9.36
CA LEU A 191 6.40 -1.85 -8.68
C LEU A 191 7.22 -0.61 -8.34
N ASN A 192 7.22 0.42 -9.20
CA ASN A 192 7.95 1.67 -8.98
C ASN A 192 7.15 2.70 -8.17
N ASN A 193 5.82 2.76 -8.36
CA ASN A 193 4.97 3.73 -7.65
C ASN A 193 4.75 3.36 -6.17
N LYS A 194 4.52 2.07 -5.90
CA LYS A 194 4.13 1.57 -4.57
C LYS A 194 5.27 0.97 -3.79
N LEU A 195 6.35 0.56 -4.47
CA LEU A 195 7.52 -0.10 -3.87
C LEU A 195 7.09 -1.23 -2.92
N PRO A 196 6.53 -2.34 -3.44
CA PRO A 196 6.03 -3.43 -2.62
C PRO A 196 7.17 -4.23 -1.97
N TYR A 197 7.16 -4.25 -0.65
CA TYR A 197 8.01 -5.11 0.19
C TYR A 197 7.25 -6.37 0.56
N HIS A 198 7.94 -7.49 0.69
CA HIS A 198 7.41 -8.69 1.33
C HIS A 198 8.04 -8.83 2.71
N VAL A 199 7.22 -8.81 3.75
CA VAL A 199 7.68 -8.80 5.14
C VAL A 199 7.02 -9.90 5.96
N ARG A 200 7.80 -10.48 6.87
CA ARG A 200 7.31 -11.34 7.95
C ARG A 200 7.49 -10.64 9.29
N HIS A 201 6.66 -11.02 10.27
CA HIS A 201 6.85 -10.60 11.65
C HIS A 201 6.53 -11.66 12.69
N LEU A 202 7.06 -11.44 13.88
CA LEU A 202 6.69 -12.12 15.13
C LEU A 202 6.36 -11.03 16.14
N LEU A 203 5.12 -11.02 16.64
CA LEU A 203 4.66 -10.05 17.64
C LEU A 203 4.70 -10.66 19.04
N VAL A 204 5.35 -9.98 19.99
CA VAL A 204 5.18 -10.22 21.43
C VAL A 204 4.42 -9.05 22.03
N LYS A 205 3.18 -9.28 22.48
CA LYS A 205 2.36 -8.27 23.15
C LYS A 205 2.89 -7.99 24.55
N VAL A 206 2.75 -6.75 24.98
CA VAL A 206 3.16 -6.28 26.31
C VAL A 206 2.06 -5.44 26.93
N GLY A 207 1.97 -5.44 28.27
CA GLY A 207 0.98 -4.64 29.00
C GLY A 207 1.31 -3.14 29.12
N ALA A 208 2.46 -2.70 28.62
CA ALA A 208 2.92 -1.32 28.71
C ALA A 208 2.28 -0.44 27.62
N ALA A 209 1.60 0.63 28.03
CA ALA A 209 0.95 1.59 27.12
C ALA A 209 1.95 2.20 26.13
N ASN A 210 1.50 2.48 24.90
CA ASN A 210 2.34 3.03 23.84
C ASN A 210 3.00 4.36 24.22
N ASN A 211 2.32 5.23 24.98
CA ASN A 211 2.83 6.54 25.37
C ASN A 211 3.60 6.53 26.71
N ASP A 212 3.74 5.38 27.38
CA ASP A 212 4.51 5.24 28.62
C ASP A 212 6.01 5.05 28.30
N PHE A 213 6.65 6.02 27.66
CA PHE A 213 8.01 5.91 27.11
C PHE A 213 9.10 5.45 28.09
N VAL A 214 8.92 5.75 29.38
CA VAL A 214 9.91 5.50 30.44
C VAL A 214 9.32 4.83 31.67
N THR A 215 8.00 4.67 31.71
CA THR A 215 7.24 4.15 32.86
C THR A 215 6.41 2.92 32.47
N GLY A 216 6.66 2.34 31.29
CA GLY A 216 5.95 1.18 30.78
C GLY A 216 6.02 0.01 31.77
N LYS A 217 4.87 -0.59 32.06
CA LYS A 217 4.74 -1.67 33.03
C LYS A 217 4.38 -2.96 32.29
N ILE A 218 5.25 -3.95 32.36
CA ILE A 218 5.03 -5.27 31.78
C ILE A 218 4.80 -6.32 32.87
N SER A 219 4.05 -7.36 32.51
CA SER A 219 3.85 -8.51 33.38
C SER A 219 5.10 -9.41 33.40
N LYS A 220 5.18 -10.32 34.37
CA LYS A 220 6.17 -11.39 34.39
C LYS A 220 6.08 -12.24 33.11
N ASP A 221 4.86 -12.52 32.65
CA ASP A 221 4.64 -13.39 31.49
C ASP A 221 5.08 -12.69 30.20
N ASP A 222 4.85 -11.39 30.08
CA ASP A 222 5.35 -10.55 28.99
C ASP A 222 6.88 -10.62 28.95
N ALA A 223 7.53 -10.39 30.10
CA ALA A 223 8.98 -10.46 30.25
C ALA A 223 9.54 -11.85 29.89
N ASN A 224 8.84 -12.91 30.31
CA ASN A 224 9.24 -14.28 30.02
C ASN A 224 9.09 -14.62 28.53
N LYS A 225 7.99 -14.23 27.89
CA LYS A 225 7.78 -14.45 26.46
C LYS A 225 8.81 -13.69 25.62
N LEU A 226 8.98 -12.39 25.87
CA LEU A 226 9.93 -11.54 25.13
C LEU A 226 11.35 -12.10 25.19
N SER A 227 11.81 -12.43 26.41
CA SER A 227 13.13 -13.03 26.59
C SER A 227 13.25 -14.41 25.93
N SER A 228 12.22 -15.26 26.03
CA SER A 228 12.22 -16.59 25.40
C SER A 228 12.29 -16.52 23.87
N VAL A 229 11.57 -15.58 23.24
CA VAL A 229 11.61 -15.36 21.80
C VAL A 229 13.01 -14.94 21.34
N ILE A 230 13.61 -13.95 22.01
CA ILE A 230 14.96 -13.48 21.67
C ILE A 230 15.99 -14.59 21.84
N VAL A 231 15.89 -15.38 22.90
CA VAL A 231 16.76 -16.56 23.11
C VAL A 231 16.55 -17.60 22.02
N ALA A 232 15.31 -17.90 21.64
CA ALA A 232 15.01 -18.88 20.60
C ALA A 232 15.56 -18.45 19.22
N LEU A 233 15.40 -17.17 18.87
CA LEU A 233 15.96 -16.57 17.66
C LEU A 233 17.50 -16.61 17.68
N ALA A 234 18.14 -16.17 18.78
CA ALA A 234 19.60 -16.16 18.88
C ALA A 234 20.22 -17.56 18.78
N ASN A 235 19.53 -18.58 19.29
CA ASN A 235 20.00 -19.97 19.24
C ASN A 235 19.61 -20.69 17.94
N HIS A 236 18.87 -20.05 17.02
CA HIS A 236 18.27 -20.71 15.86
C HIS A 236 17.58 -22.03 16.23
N GLN A 237 16.74 -22.01 17.28
CA GLN A 237 16.04 -23.21 17.73
C GLN A 237 15.13 -23.79 16.64
N ASP A 238 14.59 -22.94 15.78
CA ASP A 238 13.81 -23.24 14.58
C ASP A 238 13.99 -22.08 13.57
N THR A 239 13.38 -22.20 12.39
CA THR A 239 13.29 -21.10 11.42
C THR A 239 12.42 -19.95 11.98
N PHE A 240 12.64 -18.72 11.50
CA PHE A 240 11.85 -17.56 11.90
C PHE A 240 10.35 -17.82 11.74
N GLY A 241 9.94 -18.45 10.64
CA GLY A 241 8.52 -18.72 10.38
C GLY A 241 7.90 -19.71 11.37
N LEU A 242 8.63 -20.75 11.78
CA LEU A 242 8.17 -21.70 12.80
C LEU A 242 8.12 -21.07 14.19
N LEU A 243 9.09 -20.19 14.51
CA LEU A 243 9.08 -19.42 15.74
C LEU A 243 7.92 -18.42 15.76
N ALA A 244 7.64 -17.74 14.64
CA ALA A 244 6.47 -16.87 14.50
C ALA A 244 5.16 -17.63 14.68
N ASN A 245 5.02 -18.81 14.07
CA ASN A 245 3.85 -19.66 14.25
C ASN A 245 3.62 -20.08 15.71
N ARG A 246 4.70 -20.32 16.47
CA ARG A 246 4.63 -20.78 17.86
C ARG A 246 4.43 -19.65 18.86
N TYR A 247 5.11 -18.52 18.66
CA TYR A 247 5.25 -17.48 19.67
C TYR A 247 4.53 -16.17 19.35
N SER A 248 4.19 -15.90 18.09
CA SER A 248 3.54 -14.63 17.73
C SER A 248 2.13 -14.55 18.32
N GLU A 249 1.83 -13.40 18.92
CA GLU A 249 0.52 -13.07 19.49
C GLU A 249 -0.38 -12.30 18.52
N ASP A 250 0.06 -12.18 17.26
CA ASP A 250 -0.78 -11.88 16.09
C ASP A 250 -1.22 -13.20 15.45
N GLU A 251 -2.42 -13.65 15.77
CA GLU A 251 -2.91 -14.99 15.38
C GLU A 251 -3.00 -15.18 13.87
N ASP A 252 -3.32 -14.12 13.11
CA ASP A 252 -3.51 -14.22 11.67
C ASP A 252 -2.18 -14.42 10.96
N SER A 253 -1.16 -13.62 11.31
CA SER A 253 0.19 -13.81 10.77
C SER A 253 0.86 -15.08 11.33
N ALA A 254 0.61 -15.45 12.59
CA ALA A 254 1.18 -16.67 13.19
C ALA A 254 0.77 -17.92 12.39
N ARG A 255 -0.52 -18.03 12.01
CA ARG A 255 -1.02 -19.12 11.16
C ARG A 255 -0.37 -19.15 9.77
N GLN A 256 0.16 -18.02 9.32
CA GLN A 256 0.90 -17.85 8.07
C GLN A 256 2.43 -17.80 8.29
N PHE A 257 2.93 -18.40 9.38
CA PHE A 257 4.37 -18.44 9.70
C PHE A 257 5.02 -17.04 9.74
N GLY A 258 4.28 -16.08 10.28
CA GLY A 258 4.67 -14.68 10.40
C GLY A 258 4.43 -13.83 9.15
N ASP A 259 3.98 -14.40 8.03
CA ASP A 259 3.80 -13.65 6.80
C ASP A 259 2.68 -12.59 6.89
N LEU A 260 3.05 -11.33 6.66
CA LEU A 260 2.14 -10.18 6.54
C LEU A 260 1.80 -9.87 5.07
N GLY A 261 2.51 -10.49 4.14
CA GLY A 261 2.44 -10.29 2.72
C GLY A 261 3.04 -8.95 2.30
N ILE A 262 2.33 -8.25 1.41
CA ILE A 262 2.83 -7.03 0.78
C ILE A 262 2.66 -5.81 1.68
N MET A 263 3.77 -5.14 1.96
CA MET A 263 3.83 -3.82 2.58
C MET A 263 4.24 -2.78 1.53
N ASN A 264 3.42 -1.76 1.33
CA ASN A 264 3.69 -0.65 0.43
C ASN A 264 3.32 0.69 1.11
N PHE A 265 3.51 1.82 0.41
CA PHE A 265 3.22 3.15 0.97
C PHE A 265 1.81 3.31 1.57
N THR A 266 0.82 2.64 0.99
CA THR A 266 -0.59 2.71 1.37
C THR A 266 -1.02 1.61 2.35
N THR A 267 -0.15 0.66 2.68
CA THR A 267 -0.45 -0.37 3.69
C THR A 267 -0.64 0.30 5.07
N ASN A 268 -1.75 -0.04 5.72
CA ASN A 268 -2.13 0.47 7.04
C ASN A 268 -1.42 -0.28 8.17
N PHE A 269 -0.10 -0.14 8.25
CA PHE A 269 0.69 -0.56 9.42
C PHE A 269 1.03 0.66 10.28
N VAL A 270 1.32 0.40 11.55
CA VAL A 270 1.86 1.40 12.49
C VAL A 270 3.16 2.00 11.93
N ASN A 271 3.36 3.30 12.18
CA ASN A 271 4.43 4.05 11.53
C ASN A 271 5.81 3.52 11.91
N GLU A 272 6.02 3.16 13.17
CA GLU A 272 7.29 2.60 13.65
C GLU A 272 7.67 1.31 12.90
N PHE A 273 6.68 0.50 12.52
CA PHE A 273 6.91 -0.69 11.70
C PHE A 273 7.24 -0.28 10.26
N LYS A 274 6.31 0.35 9.55
CA LYS A 274 6.43 0.58 8.10
C LYS A 274 7.58 1.54 7.78
N LEU A 275 7.59 2.68 8.45
CA LEU A 275 8.62 3.71 8.24
C LEU A 275 9.95 3.29 8.86
N GLY A 276 9.94 2.48 9.92
CA GLY A 276 11.16 1.86 10.47
C GLY A 276 11.85 0.93 9.48
N VAL A 277 11.10 0.06 8.80
CA VAL A 277 11.65 -0.79 7.72
C VAL A 277 12.22 0.06 6.59
N TYR A 278 11.51 1.12 6.17
CA TYR A 278 12.02 2.06 5.15
C TYR A 278 13.27 2.81 5.58
N ALA A 279 13.32 3.26 6.83
CA ALA A 279 14.48 3.93 7.40
C ALA A 279 15.68 2.99 7.46
N TYR A 280 15.48 1.73 7.87
CA TYR A 280 16.53 0.72 7.86
C TYR A 280 17.12 0.53 6.46
N ASP A 281 16.27 0.25 5.48
CA ASP A 281 16.74 -0.07 4.12
C ASP A 281 17.43 1.12 3.44
N ALA A 282 16.95 2.35 3.68
CA ALA A 282 17.53 3.54 3.05
C ALA A 282 18.74 4.13 3.78
N LEU A 283 18.75 4.14 5.11
CA LEU A 283 19.73 4.90 5.90
C LEU A 283 20.79 4.01 6.54
N TYR A 284 20.44 2.79 6.93
CA TYR A 284 21.30 1.94 7.75
C TYR A 284 21.86 0.74 7.00
N ASN A 285 21.16 0.25 5.97
CA ASN A 285 21.58 -0.83 5.10
C ASN A 285 22.49 -0.31 3.96
N ALA A 286 23.81 -0.35 4.19
CA ALA A 286 24.86 0.10 3.28
C ALA A 286 25.44 -1.05 2.44
N ASP A 287 24.59 -1.83 1.79
CA ASP A 287 24.97 -2.95 0.91
C ASP A 287 25.70 -2.55 -0.39
N GLY A 288 25.71 -1.27 -0.74
CA GLY A 288 26.40 -0.73 -1.91
C GLY A 288 25.70 -1.00 -3.25
N VAL A 289 24.48 -1.54 -3.25
CA VAL A 289 23.73 -1.77 -4.50
C VAL A 289 23.12 -0.46 -5.03
N MET A 290 22.74 0.43 -4.13
CA MET A 290 22.18 1.75 -4.42
C MET A 290 22.72 2.76 -3.41
N THR A 291 22.92 4.01 -3.82
CA THR A 291 23.38 5.07 -2.91
C THR A 291 22.30 5.41 -1.86
N PRO A 292 22.68 5.81 -0.63
CA PRO A 292 21.70 6.24 0.37
C PRO A 292 20.76 7.34 -0.13
N GLU A 293 21.26 8.28 -0.93
CA GLU A 293 20.47 9.37 -1.52
C GLU A 293 19.39 8.85 -2.48
N GLU A 294 19.72 7.87 -3.33
CA GLU A 294 18.75 7.24 -4.23
C GLU A 294 17.70 6.44 -3.45
N LYS A 295 18.09 5.72 -2.39
CA LYS A 295 17.14 4.98 -1.54
C LYS A 295 16.18 5.93 -0.82
N VAL A 296 16.70 7.03 -0.24
CA VAL A 296 15.93 8.11 0.39
C VAL A 296 14.92 8.71 -0.58
N ALA A 297 15.34 9.00 -1.81
CA ALA A 297 14.47 9.55 -2.84
C ALA A 297 13.36 8.56 -3.25
N LYS A 298 13.70 7.29 -3.49
CA LYS A 298 12.72 6.24 -3.82
C LYS A 298 11.68 6.04 -2.72
N LEU A 299 12.11 5.96 -1.46
CA LEU A 299 11.22 5.80 -0.30
C LEU A 299 10.55 7.10 0.17
N LYS A 300 10.77 8.21 -0.55
CA LYS A 300 10.17 9.52 -0.27
C LYS A 300 10.38 9.94 1.18
N ILE A 301 11.59 9.74 1.72
CA ILE A 301 11.93 10.12 3.09
C ILE A 301 12.20 11.63 3.12
N PRO A 302 11.40 12.43 3.86
CA PRO A 302 11.60 13.88 3.95
C PRO A 302 12.98 14.22 4.53
N GLY A 303 13.58 15.32 4.09
CA GLY A 303 14.90 15.73 4.57
C GLY A 303 14.98 15.99 6.08
N THR A 304 13.88 16.44 6.68
CA THR A 304 13.73 16.60 8.14
C THR A 304 13.77 15.24 8.85
N ALA A 305 13.03 14.26 8.35
CA ALA A 305 13.03 12.89 8.88
C ALA A 305 14.40 12.24 8.74
N LYS A 306 15.03 12.35 7.56
CA LYS A 306 16.40 11.87 7.33
C LYS A 306 17.38 12.45 8.35
N THR A 307 17.38 13.78 8.52
CA THR A 307 18.30 14.46 9.45
C THR A 307 18.12 13.95 10.88
N LYS A 308 16.88 13.76 11.31
CA LYS A 308 16.58 13.25 12.65
C LYS A 308 17.04 11.80 12.82
N LEU A 309 16.73 10.94 11.85
CA LEU A 309 17.07 9.52 11.90
C LEU A 309 18.59 9.30 11.81
N ASP A 310 19.31 10.06 10.99
CA ASP A 310 20.78 10.02 10.96
C ASP A 310 21.39 10.39 12.32
N ALA A 311 20.78 11.33 13.05
CA ALA A 311 21.24 11.74 14.38
C ALA A 311 20.91 10.70 15.46
N LEU A 312 19.75 10.06 15.36
CA LEU A 312 19.31 8.96 16.24
C LEU A 312 20.13 7.69 16.03
N GLY A 313 20.37 7.35 14.76
CA GLY A 313 20.96 6.09 14.34
C GLY A 313 20.00 4.90 14.45
N LEU A 314 20.52 3.74 14.06
CA LEU A 314 19.87 2.44 14.28
C LEU A 314 20.03 2.05 15.75
N ASP A 315 18.92 1.74 16.43
CA ASP A 315 18.99 1.28 17.80
C ASP A 315 19.69 -0.08 17.92
N GLU A 316 20.46 -0.26 18.98
CA GLU A 316 21.15 -1.52 19.29
C GLU A 316 20.69 -2.04 20.65
N ILE A 317 20.09 -3.22 20.65
CA ILE A 317 19.59 -3.90 21.85
C ILE A 317 20.57 -5.03 22.21
N PRO A 318 21.27 -4.97 23.35
CA PRO A 318 22.16 -6.05 23.75
C PRO A 318 21.36 -7.32 24.02
N TYR A 319 21.77 -8.46 23.45
CA TYR A 319 21.21 -9.77 23.76
C TYR A 319 21.18 -10.06 25.28
N GLY A 320 22.19 -9.57 26.01
CA GLY A 320 22.23 -9.64 27.47
C GLY A 320 21.02 -9.01 28.16
N ALA A 321 20.33 -8.03 27.55
CA ALA A 321 19.12 -7.44 28.12
C ALA A 321 17.98 -8.46 28.18
N ALA A 322 17.86 -9.35 27.21
CA ALA A 322 16.86 -10.43 27.23
C ALA A 322 17.15 -11.42 28.37
N LEU A 323 18.42 -11.78 28.58
CA LEU A 323 18.83 -12.66 29.67
C LEU A 323 18.62 -12.01 31.05
N LYS A 324 18.97 -10.73 31.17
CA LYS A 324 18.75 -9.97 32.41
C LYS A 324 17.27 -9.80 32.71
N LEU A 325 16.45 -9.51 31.70
CA LEU A 325 15.00 -9.44 31.81
C LEU A 325 14.43 -10.77 32.33
N ALA A 326 14.87 -11.90 31.78
CA ALA A 326 14.48 -13.23 32.24
C ALA A 326 14.89 -13.48 33.70
N ALA A 327 16.06 -13.03 34.12
CA ALA A 327 16.57 -13.24 35.48
C ALA A 327 15.81 -12.42 36.54
N VAL A 328 15.33 -11.23 36.18
CA VAL A 328 14.70 -10.30 37.14
C VAL A 328 13.17 -10.23 37.05
N ARG A 329 12.54 -10.98 36.14
CA ARG A 329 11.09 -10.92 35.87
C ARG A 329 10.18 -11.13 37.09
N GLU A 330 10.63 -11.91 38.07
CA GLU A 330 9.84 -12.28 39.26
C GLU A 330 9.98 -11.28 40.43
N ILE A 331 10.93 -10.34 40.34
CA ILE A 331 11.32 -9.51 41.48
C ILE A 331 10.33 -8.34 41.62
N GLU A 332 9.57 -8.33 42.73
CA GLU A 332 8.58 -7.29 43.07
C GLU A 332 8.80 -6.70 44.48
N LYS A 333 9.73 -7.28 45.24
CA LYS A 333 10.12 -6.83 46.59
C LYS A 333 11.63 -6.87 46.71
N SER A 334 12.18 -6.14 47.67
CA SER A 334 13.59 -6.22 48.02
C SER A 334 13.98 -7.61 48.53
N ASP A 335 15.27 -7.91 48.65
CA ASP A 335 15.77 -9.19 49.17
C ASP A 335 15.33 -9.43 50.63
N ALA A 336 15.04 -8.34 51.37
CA ALA A 336 14.49 -8.37 52.73
C ALA A 336 12.95 -8.42 52.77
N GLY A 337 12.27 -8.47 51.61
CA GLY A 337 10.81 -8.51 51.49
C GLY A 337 10.10 -7.17 51.64
N LYS A 338 10.83 -6.04 51.58
CA LYS A 338 10.25 -4.69 51.63
C LYS A 338 9.63 -4.34 50.28
N GLU A 339 8.47 -3.67 50.32
CA GLU A 339 7.91 -2.97 49.16
C GLU A 339 8.65 -1.64 48.98
N VAL A 340 9.45 -1.55 47.91
CA VAL A 340 10.19 -0.33 47.54
C VAL A 340 9.23 0.63 46.83
N ASN A 341 9.30 1.92 47.15
CA ASN A 341 8.45 2.97 46.58
C ASN A 341 6.95 2.63 46.65
N ASP A 342 6.49 2.22 47.83
CA ASP A 342 5.09 1.81 48.06
C ASP A 342 4.59 0.72 47.10
N GLY A 343 5.51 -0.09 46.55
CA GLY A 343 5.21 -1.17 45.61
C GLY A 343 4.89 -0.70 44.19
N ASP A 344 5.29 0.52 43.79
CA ASP A 344 5.07 0.98 42.42
C ASP A 344 5.85 0.13 41.41
N ALA A 345 5.08 -0.58 40.58
CA ALA A 345 5.60 -1.46 39.55
C ALA A 345 6.55 -0.77 38.55
N ALA A 346 6.48 0.56 38.36
CA ALA A 346 7.45 1.26 37.51
C ALA A 346 8.92 1.00 37.92
N PHE A 347 9.18 0.76 39.21
CA PHE A 347 10.52 0.50 39.76
C PHE A 347 10.87 -0.98 39.86
N PHE A 348 9.96 -1.89 39.49
CA PHE A 348 10.30 -3.31 39.46
C PHE A 348 11.45 -3.54 38.46
N PRO A 349 12.48 -4.34 38.81
CA PRO A 349 13.63 -4.54 37.96
C PRO A 349 13.32 -4.92 36.51
N ARG A 350 12.26 -5.70 36.26
CA ARG A 350 11.81 -6.04 34.89
C ARG A 350 11.40 -4.83 34.07
N ASN A 351 10.75 -3.85 34.69
CA ASN A 351 10.27 -2.64 34.03
C ASN A 351 11.40 -1.65 33.81
N ILE A 352 12.40 -1.60 34.70
CA ILE A 352 13.64 -0.84 34.47
C ILE A 352 14.37 -1.37 33.23
N ILE A 353 14.56 -2.69 33.12
CA ILE A 353 15.19 -3.32 31.95
C ILE A 353 14.35 -3.12 30.67
N PHE A 354 13.03 -3.33 30.76
CA PHE A 354 12.14 -3.13 29.62
C PHE A 354 12.18 -1.69 29.09
N ASN A 355 12.03 -0.69 29.96
CA ASN A 355 12.03 0.71 29.55
C ASN A 355 13.38 1.15 28.99
N LYS A 356 14.50 0.66 29.53
CA LYS A 356 15.83 0.98 29.02
C LYS A 356 16.05 0.40 27.62
N TYR A 357 15.74 -0.86 27.38
CA TYR A 357 16.21 -1.57 26.18
C TYR A 357 15.12 -1.89 25.14
N PHE A 358 13.88 -2.10 25.55
CA PHE A 358 12.83 -2.65 24.68
C PHE A 358 11.68 -1.67 24.43
N ASN A 359 11.54 -0.61 25.22
CA ASN A 359 10.49 0.40 25.05
C ASN A 359 10.91 1.57 24.15
N LYS A 360 11.68 1.28 23.10
CA LYS A 360 12.10 2.26 22.09
C LYS A 360 11.26 2.12 20.82
N HIS A 361 10.75 3.23 20.33
CA HIS A 361 9.87 3.30 19.15
C HIS A 361 10.63 3.61 17.85
N ASN A 362 11.95 3.77 17.93
CA ASN A 362 12.82 3.76 16.77
C ASN A 362 13.10 2.31 16.35
N ILE A 363 13.48 2.12 15.09
CA ILE A 363 13.86 0.82 14.55
C ILE A 363 15.25 0.44 15.08
N GLY A 364 15.41 -0.83 15.48
CA GLY A 364 16.67 -1.33 15.99
C GLY A 364 17.00 -2.76 15.58
N VAL A 365 18.13 -3.24 16.07
CA VAL A 365 18.64 -4.60 15.90
C VAL A 365 19.11 -5.16 17.23
N ILE A 366 19.13 -6.48 17.36
CA ILE A 366 19.74 -7.14 18.53
C ILE A 366 21.20 -7.44 18.21
N THR A 367 22.10 -7.08 19.13
CA THR A 367 23.54 -7.31 19.02
C THR A 367 24.00 -8.35 20.05
N PRO A 368 25.12 -9.07 19.82
CA PRO A 368 25.65 -10.08 20.74
C PRO A 368 26.36 -9.45 21.96
N ASN A 369 25.80 -8.37 22.49
CA ASN A 369 26.37 -7.59 23.58
C ASN A 369 25.79 -8.03 24.92
N GLU A 370 26.62 -8.00 25.96
CA GLU A 370 26.18 -7.98 27.35
C GLU A 370 25.78 -6.56 27.76
N VAL A 371 24.84 -6.44 28.70
CA VAL A 371 24.37 -5.12 29.16
C VAL A 371 25.50 -4.32 29.81
N ASN A 372 25.50 -3.01 29.56
CA ASN A 372 26.30 -2.05 30.30
C ASN A 372 25.36 -1.14 31.06
N VAL A 373 25.58 -0.94 32.37
CA VAL A 373 24.72 -0.05 33.16
C VAL A 373 24.80 1.41 32.70
N LEU A 374 25.92 1.82 32.10
CA LEU A 374 26.23 3.20 31.70
C LEU A 374 25.70 3.61 30.32
N ASP A 375 25.39 2.65 29.46
CA ASP A 375 24.87 2.90 28.11
C ASP A 375 23.79 1.89 27.74
N GLU A 376 23.20 2.01 26.55
CA GLU A 376 22.12 1.14 26.08
C GLU A 376 22.58 0.09 25.06
N VAL A 377 23.81 0.20 24.56
CA VAL A 377 24.36 -0.66 23.49
C VAL A 377 25.02 -1.90 24.07
N GLY A 378 25.65 -1.78 25.23
CA GLY A 378 26.40 -2.84 25.86
C GLY A 378 27.79 -3.06 25.28
N VAL A 379 28.40 -4.19 25.65
CA VAL A 379 29.75 -4.60 25.20
C VAL A 379 29.67 -5.98 24.58
N GLU A 380 30.29 -6.19 23.42
CA GLU A 380 30.31 -7.49 22.75
C GLU A 380 30.84 -8.59 23.66
N LYS A 381 30.11 -9.70 23.70
CA LYS A 381 30.46 -10.89 24.48
C LYS A 381 30.69 -12.08 23.56
N ALA A 382 31.87 -12.68 23.65
CA ALA A 382 32.30 -13.75 22.76
C ALA A 382 31.34 -14.96 22.78
N GLU A 383 30.78 -15.32 23.95
CA GLU A 383 29.82 -16.43 24.04
C GLU A 383 28.51 -16.12 23.30
N PHE A 384 28.05 -14.87 23.33
CA PHE A 384 26.84 -14.46 22.62
C PHE A 384 27.12 -14.36 21.12
N ALA A 385 28.27 -13.80 20.74
CA ALA A 385 28.71 -13.65 19.37
C ALA A 385 28.96 -14.99 18.65
N ALA A 386 29.06 -16.09 19.41
CA ALA A 386 29.19 -17.46 18.90
C ALA A 386 27.84 -18.17 18.67
N LEU A 387 26.72 -17.59 19.12
CA LEU A 387 25.40 -18.17 18.87
C LEU A 387 25.06 -18.07 17.37
N PRO A 388 24.40 -19.09 16.78
CA PRO A 388 24.19 -19.19 15.34
C PRO A 388 23.31 -18.07 14.77
N GLY A 389 22.45 -17.46 15.59
CA GLY A 389 21.63 -16.33 15.21
C GLY A 389 22.38 -15.04 14.94
N PHE A 390 23.64 -14.91 15.39
CA PHE A 390 24.41 -13.69 15.21
C PHE A 390 25.37 -13.79 14.03
N LYS A 391 25.12 -13.00 12.98
CA LYS A 391 25.98 -12.93 11.78
C LYS A 391 26.60 -11.55 11.63
N THR A 392 27.84 -11.52 11.16
CA THR A 392 28.54 -10.30 10.75
C THR A 392 28.03 -9.87 9.39
N LEU A 393 27.57 -8.63 9.28
CA LEU A 393 26.93 -8.10 8.08
C LEU A 393 27.73 -6.93 7.50
N PRO A 394 28.33 -7.07 6.30
CA PRO A 394 29.04 -6.00 5.63
C PRO A 394 28.21 -4.72 5.45
N GLU A 395 26.93 -4.88 5.14
CA GLU A 395 25.98 -3.79 4.91
C GLU A 395 25.70 -2.96 6.17
N LEU A 396 26.01 -3.48 7.36
CA LEU A 396 25.96 -2.75 8.64
C LEU A 396 27.37 -2.36 9.11
N GLY A 397 28.32 -2.18 8.20
CA GLY A 397 29.70 -1.81 8.52
C GLY A 397 30.48 -2.92 9.24
N GLY A 398 30.10 -4.19 9.03
CA GLY A 398 30.72 -5.33 9.69
C GLY A 398 30.23 -5.57 11.13
N LYS A 399 29.13 -4.92 11.54
CA LYS A 399 28.47 -5.22 12.81
C LYS A 399 27.93 -6.64 12.82
N LYS A 400 27.95 -7.26 13.99
CA LYS A 400 27.31 -8.56 14.21
C LYS A 400 25.93 -8.35 14.82
N VAL A 401 24.90 -8.84 14.15
CA VAL A 401 23.49 -8.63 14.55
C VAL A 401 22.70 -9.93 14.43
N LEU A 402 21.53 -9.97 15.07
CA LEU A 402 20.62 -11.09 15.02
C LEU A 402 19.98 -11.21 13.62
N THR A 403 20.06 -12.41 13.03
CA THR A 403 19.51 -12.73 11.70
C THR A 403 18.64 -13.97 11.73
N ASP A 404 17.74 -14.10 10.77
CA ASP A 404 17.00 -15.34 10.52
C ASP A 404 17.92 -16.46 9.98
N GLU A 405 17.32 -17.62 9.68
CA GLU A 405 18.02 -18.77 9.13
C GLU A 405 18.69 -18.48 7.77
N LYS A 406 18.12 -17.58 6.96
CA LYS A 406 18.62 -17.17 5.65
C LYS A 406 19.71 -16.10 5.74
N GLY A 407 19.88 -15.47 6.91
CA GLY A 407 20.82 -14.37 7.13
C GLY A 407 20.21 -12.98 6.95
N ASN A 408 18.90 -12.87 6.78
CA ASN A 408 18.21 -11.59 6.78
C ASN A 408 18.23 -11.00 8.19
N VAL A 409 18.45 -9.69 8.30
CA VAL A 409 18.41 -8.98 9.60
C VAL A 409 17.03 -9.11 10.23
N ILE A 410 17.02 -9.40 11.52
CA ILE A 410 15.81 -9.30 12.34
C ILE A 410 15.78 -7.89 12.95
N LEU A 411 14.91 -7.05 12.38
CA LEU A 411 14.64 -5.72 12.90
C LEU A 411 13.72 -5.81 14.12
N VAL A 412 13.89 -4.92 15.08
CA VAL A 412 13.09 -4.88 16.30
C VAL A 412 12.51 -3.49 16.50
N VAL A 413 11.22 -3.43 16.81
CA VAL A 413 10.55 -2.16 17.09
C VAL A 413 9.43 -2.33 18.12
N ARG A 414 9.34 -1.40 19.09
CA ARG A 414 8.12 -1.25 19.90
C ARG A 414 7.11 -0.48 19.08
N ALA A 415 5.93 -1.06 18.89
CA ALA A 415 4.85 -0.38 18.20
C ALA A 415 3.48 -0.80 18.73
N GLY A 416 2.50 0.06 18.55
CA GLY A 416 1.13 -0.21 18.95
C GLY A 416 0.24 1.00 18.73
N SER A 417 -1.06 0.80 18.91
CA SER A 417 -2.03 1.89 18.86
C SER A 417 -2.87 1.86 20.12
N ALA A 418 -3.13 3.03 20.70
CA ALA A 418 -3.99 3.16 21.87
C ALA A 418 -5.35 2.47 21.63
N GLY A 419 -5.71 1.50 22.48
CA GLY A 419 -6.94 0.70 22.34
C GLY A 419 -6.85 -0.48 21.36
N SER A 420 -5.66 -0.78 20.82
CA SER A 420 -5.35 -1.94 19.97
C SER A 420 -4.23 -2.79 20.60
N TYR A 421 -3.59 -3.64 19.81
CA TYR A 421 -2.40 -4.37 20.22
C TYR A 421 -1.21 -3.43 20.47
N GLU A 422 -0.42 -3.78 21.48
CA GLU A 422 0.79 -3.10 21.90
C GLU A 422 1.84 -4.18 22.12
N GLY A 423 2.97 -4.10 21.41
CA GLY A 423 4.02 -5.11 21.53
C GLY A 423 5.36 -4.73 20.92
N ILE A 424 6.26 -5.71 20.98
CA ILE A 424 7.55 -5.73 20.30
C ILE A 424 7.39 -6.57 19.03
N HIS A 425 7.66 -5.96 17.88
CA HIS A 425 7.69 -6.63 16.60
C HIS A 425 9.13 -7.02 16.27
N PHE A 426 9.32 -8.29 15.91
CA PHE A 426 10.52 -8.78 15.24
C PHE A 426 10.17 -8.91 13.75
N ILE A 427 10.89 -8.23 12.88
CA ILE A 427 10.52 -8.06 11.47
C ILE A 427 11.66 -8.59 10.60
N VAL A 428 11.30 -9.36 9.57
CA VAL A 428 12.21 -9.82 8.52
C VAL A 428 11.69 -9.32 7.18
N VAL A 429 12.56 -8.72 6.37
CA VAL A 429 12.27 -8.36 4.99
C VAL A 429 12.67 -9.52 4.09
N GLU A 430 11.69 -10.23 3.52
CA GLU A 430 11.94 -11.33 2.58
C GLU A 430 12.29 -10.82 1.18
N ARG A 431 11.65 -9.70 0.78
CA ARG A 431 11.97 -9.00 -0.47
C ARG A 431 11.80 -7.51 -0.28
N SER A 432 12.87 -6.76 -0.49
CA SER A 432 12.83 -5.30 -0.58
C SER A 432 12.55 -4.85 -2.01
N ALA A 433 11.76 -3.79 -2.14
CA ALA A 433 11.39 -3.18 -3.41
C ALA A 433 12.51 -2.33 -4.03
N LEU A 434 13.58 -2.04 -3.28
CA LEU A 434 14.68 -1.21 -3.77
C LEU A 434 15.60 -1.96 -4.73
N TYR A 435 15.53 -3.30 -4.72
CA TYR A 435 16.40 -4.16 -5.49
C TYR A 435 15.63 -4.79 -6.65
N ASP A 436 16.04 -4.44 -7.86
CA ASP A 436 15.45 -4.99 -9.07
C ASP A 436 15.72 -6.49 -9.17
N THR A 437 16.88 -6.98 -8.71
CA THR A 437 17.23 -8.41 -8.74
C THR A 437 17.88 -8.84 -7.43
N VAL A 438 17.40 -9.96 -6.86
CA VAL A 438 18.00 -10.62 -5.69
C VAL A 438 18.08 -12.11 -6.00
N ASN A 439 19.26 -12.72 -5.81
CA ASN A 439 19.50 -14.14 -6.09
C ASN A 439 19.05 -14.58 -7.50
N GLY A 440 19.27 -13.73 -8.51
CA GLY A 440 18.87 -14.01 -9.90
C GLY A 440 17.38 -13.82 -10.21
N VAL A 441 16.55 -13.49 -9.22
CA VAL A 441 15.11 -13.26 -9.39
C VAL A 441 14.81 -11.78 -9.47
N THR A 442 14.22 -11.34 -10.58
CA THR A 442 13.80 -9.95 -10.75
C THR A 442 12.58 -9.62 -9.87
N LEU A 443 12.37 -8.35 -9.53
CA LEU A 443 11.22 -7.91 -8.74
C LEU A 443 9.90 -8.20 -9.47
N LYS A 444 9.92 -8.09 -10.80
CA LYS A 444 8.80 -8.48 -11.68
C LYS A 444 8.47 -9.96 -11.52
N ASP A 445 9.48 -10.83 -11.61
CA ASP A 445 9.27 -12.27 -11.54
C ASP A 445 8.88 -12.71 -10.12
N TYR A 446 9.44 -12.04 -9.10
CA TYR A 446 9.06 -12.28 -7.71
C TYR A 446 7.58 -12.00 -7.43
N TYR A 447 7.05 -10.90 -7.98
CA TYR A 447 5.63 -10.51 -7.90
C TYR A 447 4.84 -10.96 -9.13
N THR A 448 5.19 -12.11 -9.69
CA THR A 448 4.44 -12.71 -10.79
C THR A 448 2.99 -13.02 -10.40
N ILE A 449 2.09 -12.94 -11.38
CA ILE A 449 0.68 -13.35 -11.28
C ILE A 449 0.41 -14.70 -11.93
N GLU A 450 1.48 -15.39 -12.34
CA GLU A 450 1.42 -16.71 -12.97
C GLU A 450 1.34 -17.82 -11.93
N THR A 451 0.79 -18.97 -12.33
CA THR A 451 0.60 -20.11 -11.42
C THR A 451 1.83 -21.02 -11.44
N PRO A 452 2.45 -21.34 -10.28
CA PRO A 452 3.56 -22.29 -10.16
C PRO A 452 3.28 -23.61 -10.89
N GLY A 453 4.33 -24.21 -11.47
CA GLY A 453 4.24 -25.44 -12.27
C GLY A 453 3.70 -25.26 -13.69
N THR A 454 3.23 -24.08 -14.07
CA THR A 454 2.81 -23.80 -15.46
C THR A 454 3.97 -23.35 -16.35
N ALA A 455 3.79 -23.39 -17.66
CA ALA A 455 4.79 -22.92 -18.62
C ALA A 455 4.98 -21.39 -18.60
N ALA A 456 3.99 -20.64 -18.09
CA ALA A 456 4.05 -19.19 -17.98
C ALA A 456 4.78 -18.73 -16.69
N PHE A 457 4.88 -19.61 -15.69
CA PHE A 457 5.57 -19.27 -14.44
C PHE A 457 7.07 -19.06 -14.69
N PRO A 458 7.68 -17.98 -14.13
CA PRO A 458 9.11 -17.73 -14.32
C PRO A 458 9.98 -18.88 -13.80
N LYS A 459 11.06 -19.17 -14.52
CA LYS A 459 11.98 -20.27 -14.22
C LYS A 459 13.40 -19.76 -14.00
N ASP A 460 14.15 -20.47 -13.16
CA ASP A 460 15.59 -20.27 -13.04
C ASP A 460 16.34 -20.81 -14.28
N ASP A 461 17.66 -20.59 -14.33
CA ASP A 461 18.52 -21.06 -15.42
C ASP A 461 18.54 -22.60 -15.57
N ALA A 462 18.14 -23.33 -14.52
CA ALA A 462 18.02 -24.79 -14.51
C ALA A 462 16.62 -25.29 -14.92
N GLY A 463 15.67 -24.38 -15.19
CA GLY A 463 14.30 -24.69 -15.60
C GLY A 463 13.34 -25.01 -14.44
N ASN A 464 13.74 -24.77 -13.19
CA ASN A 464 12.89 -24.93 -12.02
C ASN A 464 12.07 -23.66 -11.77
N ASP A 465 10.93 -23.79 -11.09
CA ASP A 465 10.18 -22.63 -10.60
C ASP A 465 11.06 -21.78 -9.69
N ILE A 466 11.07 -20.46 -9.90
CA ILE A 466 11.75 -19.53 -9.01
C ILE A 466 11.02 -19.43 -7.65
N ASP A 467 11.76 -18.98 -6.64
CA ASP A 467 11.16 -18.53 -5.37
C ASP A 467 10.50 -17.16 -5.56
N ALA A 468 9.17 -17.14 -5.55
CA ALA A 468 8.33 -15.96 -5.76
C ALA A 468 7.40 -15.73 -4.56
N PHE A 469 6.70 -14.59 -4.56
CA PHE A 469 5.72 -14.29 -3.52
C PHE A 469 4.59 -15.33 -3.44
N VAL A 470 4.13 -15.83 -4.59
CA VAL A 470 2.94 -16.69 -4.72
C VAL A 470 3.16 -18.13 -4.29
N ASN A 471 4.41 -18.60 -4.25
CA ASN A 471 4.82 -19.93 -3.77
C ASN A 471 5.70 -19.87 -2.51
N PHE A 472 5.85 -18.68 -1.90
CA PHE A 472 6.69 -18.48 -0.71
C PHE A 472 6.36 -19.43 0.45
N LEU A 473 5.07 -19.64 0.70
CA LEU A 473 4.60 -20.73 1.54
C LEU A 473 4.15 -21.86 0.60
N GLU A 474 4.59 -23.09 0.88
CA GLU A 474 4.08 -24.30 0.22
C GLU A 474 2.60 -24.49 0.61
N LEU A 475 1.73 -23.78 -0.10
CA LEU A 475 0.29 -23.79 0.10
C LEU A 475 -0.39 -24.72 -0.91
N ASP A 476 -1.64 -25.07 -0.62
CA ASP A 476 -2.48 -25.71 -1.62
C ASP A 476 -2.83 -24.74 -2.76
N ALA A 477 -3.45 -25.27 -3.82
CA ALA A 477 -3.84 -24.47 -4.99
C ALA A 477 -4.72 -23.27 -4.64
N ARG A 478 -5.48 -23.34 -3.53
CA ARG A 478 -6.32 -22.23 -3.06
C ARG A 478 -5.45 -21.11 -2.49
N GLY A 479 -4.51 -21.44 -1.60
CA GLY A 479 -3.61 -20.44 -1.01
C GLY A 479 -2.73 -19.74 -2.06
N THR A 480 -2.24 -20.48 -3.06
CA THR A 480 -1.53 -19.89 -4.20
C THR A 480 -2.42 -18.91 -4.98
N LYS A 481 -3.68 -19.28 -5.27
CA LYS A 481 -4.62 -18.39 -5.96
C LYS A 481 -4.91 -17.13 -5.16
N GLU A 482 -5.10 -17.23 -3.84
CA GLU A 482 -5.33 -16.09 -2.96
C GLU A 482 -4.16 -15.08 -3.01
N ARG A 483 -2.92 -15.56 -3.12
CA ARG A 483 -1.72 -14.70 -3.30
C ARG A 483 -1.65 -14.04 -4.69
N ILE A 484 -1.97 -14.77 -5.75
CA ILE A 484 -2.07 -14.21 -7.11
C ILE A 484 -3.13 -13.11 -7.16
N ASP A 485 -4.31 -13.38 -6.61
CA ASP A 485 -5.41 -12.42 -6.58
C ASP A 485 -5.06 -11.20 -5.70
N LYS A 486 -4.25 -11.37 -4.64
CA LYS A 486 -3.71 -10.25 -3.86
C LYS A 486 -2.89 -9.29 -4.74
N ILE A 487 -1.89 -9.79 -5.49
CA ILE A 487 -1.08 -8.94 -6.39
C ILE A 487 -1.98 -8.28 -7.44
N ARG A 488 -2.85 -9.04 -8.10
CA ARG A 488 -3.76 -8.52 -9.13
C ARG A 488 -4.64 -7.39 -8.59
N ASN A 489 -5.19 -7.54 -7.38
CA ASN A 489 -6.06 -6.55 -6.78
C ASN A 489 -5.29 -5.28 -6.37
N GLU A 490 -4.06 -5.42 -5.84
CA GLU A 490 -3.21 -4.27 -5.57
C GLU A 490 -2.87 -3.49 -6.86
N VAL A 491 -2.50 -4.19 -7.93
CA VAL A 491 -2.21 -3.59 -9.25
C VAL A 491 -3.45 -2.94 -9.89
N LYS A 492 -4.64 -3.50 -9.69
CA LYS A 492 -5.89 -2.88 -10.18
C LYS A 492 -6.28 -1.61 -9.42
N ALA A 493 -5.88 -1.49 -8.16
CA ALA A 493 -6.34 -0.44 -7.24
C ALA A 493 -5.33 0.69 -7.01
N PHE A 494 -4.05 0.52 -7.37
CA PHE A 494 -2.99 1.44 -6.96
C PHE A 494 -3.03 2.81 -7.66
N ASP A 495 -3.52 2.86 -8.90
CA ASP A 495 -3.61 4.07 -9.72
C ASP A 495 -5.03 4.67 -9.62
N PRO A 496 -5.24 5.75 -8.84
CA PRO A 496 -6.55 6.38 -8.73
C PRO A 496 -6.98 7.10 -10.03
N THR A 497 -6.05 7.30 -10.96
CA THR A 497 -6.28 7.92 -12.29
C THR A 497 -6.43 6.89 -13.41
N ILE A 498 -6.66 5.62 -13.06
CA ILE A 498 -6.71 4.51 -14.05
C ILE A 498 -7.75 4.72 -15.16
N ASN A 499 -8.87 5.37 -14.86
CA ASN A 499 -9.88 5.70 -15.87
C ASN A 499 -9.33 6.66 -16.94
N ASP A 500 -8.52 7.63 -16.51
CA ASP A 500 -7.89 8.63 -17.38
C ASP A 500 -6.86 7.96 -18.30
N ARG A 501 -6.13 6.97 -17.77
CA ARG A 501 -5.21 6.14 -18.56
C ARG A 501 -5.94 5.26 -19.58
N ILE A 502 -7.03 4.60 -19.18
CA ILE A 502 -7.88 3.82 -20.10
C ILE A 502 -8.38 4.72 -21.23
N PHE A 503 -8.85 5.93 -20.89
CA PHE A 503 -9.28 6.92 -21.88
C PHE A 503 -8.16 7.27 -22.88
N GLN A 504 -6.94 7.58 -22.41
CA GLN A 504 -5.80 7.88 -23.29
C GLN A 504 -5.43 6.71 -24.22
N LYS A 505 -5.42 5.48 -23.70
CA LYS A 505 -5.18 4.26 -24.50
C LYS A 505 -6.28 4.06 -25.53
N LEU A 506 -7.55 4.29 -25.19
CA LEU A 506 -8.67 4.21 -26.13
C LEU A 506 -8.61 5.29 -27.22
N VAL A 507 -8.28 6.53 -26.86
CA VAL A 507 -8.08 7.64 -27.80
C VAL A 507 -7.04 7.26 -28.85
N THR A 508 -5.96 6.62 -28.42
CA THR A 508 -4.90 6.12 -29.31
C THR A 508 -5.37 4.94 -30.15
N TYR A 509 -6.00 3.94 -29.53
CA TYR A 509 -6.49 2.73 -30.19
C TYR A 509 -7.55 3.01 -31.27
N LEU A 510 -8.39 4.02 -31.07
CA LEU A 510 -9.48 4.41 -31.97
C LEU A 510 -9.10 5.53 -32.96
N ASP A 511 -7.82 5.94 -33.01
CA ASP A 511 -7.33 7.08 -33.81
C ASP A 511 -8.23 8.34 -33.67
N VAL A 512 -8.55 8.70 -32.42
CA VAL A 512 -9.51 9.77 -32.12
C VAL A 512 -8.91 11.12 -32.49
N LYS A 513 -9.60 11.87 -33.37
CA LYS A 513 -9.15 13.21 -33.81
C LYS A 513 -9.98 14.31 -33.17
N PHE A 514 -9.28 15.14 -32.38
CA PHE A 514 -9.80 16.39 -31.84
C PHE A 514 -9.55 17.51 -32.85
N HIS A 515 -10.63 18.02 -33.45
CA HIS A 515 -10.55 19.09 -34.45
C HIS A 515 -10.37 20.49 -33.85
N ASP A 516 -10.67 20.65 -32.56
CA ASP A 516 -10.45 21.89 -31.80
C ASP A 516 -9.19 21.76 -30.95
N ALA A 517 -8.17 22.55 -31.29
CA ALA A 517 -6.86 22.51 -30.63
C ALA A 517 -6.89 23.10 -29.21
N GLU A 518 -7.72 24.11 -28.94
CA GLU A 518 -7.84 24.71 -27.61
C GLU A 518 -8.49 23.72 -26.63
N LEU A 519 -9.51 23.02 -27.12
CA LEU A 519 -10.21 22.00 -26.36
C LEU A 519 -9.36 20.74 -26.13
N LYS A 520 -8.56 20.33 -27.13
CA LYS A 520 -7.56 19.28 -26.91
C LYS A 520 -6.58 19.70 -25.82
N ALA A 521 -6.05 20.92 -25.88
CA ALA A 521 -5.13 21.44 -24.88
C ALA A 521 -5.76 21.54 -23.48
N ALA A 522 -7.03 21.92 -23.39
CA ALA A 522 -7.77 21.97 -22.14
C ALA A 522 -7.98 20.58 -21.52
N LEU A 523 -8.28 19.58 -22.35
CA LEU A 523 -8.40 18.18 -21.94
C LEU A 523 -7.04 17.61 -21.49
N ASP A 524 -5.97 17.82 -22.27
CA ASP A 524 -4.62 17.39 -21.91
C ASP A 524 -4.20 17.99 -20.56
N LYS A 525 -4.49 19.29 -20.34
CA LYS A 525 -4.24 19.98 -19.08
C LYS A 525 -5.08 19.42 -17.93
N TYR A 526 -6.35 19.09 -18.16
CA TYR A 526 -7.19 18.46 -17.15
C TYR A 526 -6.61 17.11 -16.68
N LEU A 527 -6.21 16.25 -17.62
CA LEU A 527 -5.60 14.95 -17.33
C LEU A 527 -4.28 15.13 -16.56
N ALA A 528 -3.39 16.02 -17.04
CA ALA A 528 -2.13 16.35 -16.37
C ALA A 528 -2.34 16.81 -14.91
N ASN A 529 -3.37 17.62 -14.66
CA ASN A 529 -3.72 18.07 -13.30
C ASN A 529 -4.22 16.93 -12.41
N GLN A 530 -4.94 15.93 -12.94
CA GLN A 530 -5.37 14.77 -12.15
C GLN A 530 -4.16 13.94 -11.70
N TYR A 531 -3.22 13.67 -12.61
CA TYR A 531 -1.98 12.95 -12.29
C TYR A 531 -1.14 13.71 -11.25
N ALA A 532 -0.91 15.01 -11.46
CA ALA A 532 -0.15 15.84 -10.54
C ALA A 532 -0.79 15.91 -9.15
N ARG A 533 -2.14 16.02 -9.09
CA ARG A 533 -2.87 16.03 -7.83
C ARG A 533 -2.75 14.69 -7.09
N SER A 534 -2.85 13.58 -7.81
CA SER A 534 -2.71 12.24 -7.21
C SER A 534 -1.32 12.03 -6.60
N GLN A 535 -0.26 12.42 -7.32
CA GLN A 535 1.12 12.32 -6.81
C GLN A 535 1.33 13.24 -5.61
N PHE A 536 0.87 14.50 -5.70
CA PHE A 536 0.94 15.44 -4.60
C PHE A 536 0.23 14.93 -3.33
N GLN A 537 -0.95 14.31 -3.47
CA GLN A 537 -1.67 13.77 -2.32
C GLN A 537 -0.90 12.61 -1.66
N LEU A 538 -0.35 11.69 -2.45
CA LEU A 538 0.47 10.59 -1.93
C LEU A 538 1.71 11.12 -1.19
N ASP A 539 2.39 12.11 -1.76
CA ASP A 539 3.57 12.72 -1.16
C ASP A 539 3.22 13.46 0.15
N GLN A 540 2.11 14.19 0.15
CA GLN A 540 1.61 14.87 1.34
C GLN A 540 1.23 13.88 2.45
N ASP A 541 0.56 12.78 2.10
CA ASP A 541 0.15 11.76 3.06
C ASP A 541 1.39 11.09 3.67
N LEU A 542 2.41 10.78 2.87
CA LEU A 542 3.66 10.22 3.36
C LEU A 542 4.45 11.20 4.24
N ASP A 543 4.58 12.46 3.82
CA ASP A 543 5.25 13.51 4.60
C ASP A 543 4.59 13.69 5.98
N LYS A 544 3.26 13.60 6.03
CA LYS A 544 2.50 13.61 7.29
C LYS A 544 2.84 12.41 8.17
N LEU A 545 2.84 11.18 7.63
CA LEU A 545 3.17 9.98 8.40
C LEU A 545 4.61 10.02 8.96
N TRP A 546 5.57 10.47 8.15
CA TRP A 546 6.94 10.70 8.59
C TRP A 546 6.99 11.74 9.71
N SER A 547 6.33 12.88 9.55
CA SER A 547 6.31 13.94 10.56
C SER A 547 5.70 13.46 11.88
N GLU A 548 4.59 12.71 11.82
CA GLU A 548 3.94 12.13 13.02
C GLU A 548 4.87 11.17 13.77
N TRP A 549 5.61 10.31 13.05
CA TRP A 549 6.58 9.41 13.69
C TRP A 549 7.77 10.15 14.28
N ILE A 550 8.34 11.12 13.54
CA ILE A 550 9.50 11.90 14.00
C ILE A 550 9.17 12.71 15.25
N GLU A 551 8.01 13.38 15.29
CA GLU A 551 7.55 14.10 16.49
C GLU A 551 7.41 13.16 17.69
N TYR A 552 6.94 11.93 17.45
CA TYR A 552 6.79 10.92 18.49
C TYR A 552 8.15 10.44 19.02
N LEU A 553 9.15 10.27 18.16
CA LEU A 553 10.53 9.97 18.57
C LEU A 553 11.16 11.12 19.38
N ASP A 554 10.94 12.38 18.96
CA ASP A 554 11.40 13.56 19.70
C ASP A 554 10.83 13.59 21.13
N GLN A 555 9.53 13.33 21.29
CA GLN A 555 8.89 13.26 22.60
C GLN A 555 9.49 12.14 23.47
N GLN A 556 9.77 10.98 22.86
CA GLN A 556 10.42 9.88 23.55
C GLN A 556 11.83 10.26 24.02
N GLU A 557 12.68 10.86 23.19
CA GLU A 557 14.04 11.24 23.58
C GLU A 557 14.08 12.23 24.74
N VAL A 558 13.18 13.22 24.74
CA VAL A 558 13.03 14.17 25.86
C VAL A 558 12.62 13.42 27.13
N ALA A 559 11.59 12.58 27.06
CA ALA A 559 11.14 11.80 28.21
C ALA A 559 12.25 10.89 28.75
N ARG A 560 13.03 10.24 27.88
CA ARG A 560 14.13 9.36 28.27
C ARG A 560 15.26 10.11 28.95
N THR A 561 15.62 11.29 28.45
CA THR A 561 16.67 12.13 29.02
C THR A 561 16.33 12.57 30.44
N ASP A 562 15.07 12.96 30.67
CA ASP A 562 14.67 13.58 31.95
C ASP A 562 14.16 12.57 32.98
N ARG A 563 13.63 11.42 32.53
CA ARG A 563 12.79 10.55 33.37
C ARG A 563 13.14 9.07 33.27
N LEU A 564 14.04 8.60 32.40
CA LEU A 564 14.36 7.17 32.39
C LEU A 564 14.96 6.73 33.74
N VAL A 565 14.36 5.73 34.40
CA VAL A 565 14.90 5.18 35.66
C VAL A 565 16.22 4.47 35.37
N PRO A 566 17.34 4.84 36.01
CA PRO A 566 18.64 4.23 35.74
C PRO A 566 18.68 2.75 36.09
N GLU A 567 19.41 1.95 35.30
CA GLU A 567 19.56 0.51 35.56
C GLU A 567 20.25 0.20 36.89
N THR A 568 21.10 1.11 37.39
CA THR A 568 21.77 0.99 38.69
C THR A 568 20.77 0.89 39.85
N TYR A 569 19.53 1.36 39.68
CA TYR A 569 18.49 1.26 40.69
C TYR A 569 18.01 -0.18 40.89
N ILE A 570 18.39 -1.15 40.06
CA ILE A 570 18.07 -2.55 40.33
C ILE A 570 18.75 -3.04 41.62
N ASP A 571 19.98 -2.60 41.89
CA ASP A 571 20.72 -3.02 43.08
C ASP A 571 20.21 -2.30 44.34
N ASP A 572 19.88 -1.02 44.22
CA ASP A 572 19.21 -0.25 45.28
C ASP A 572 17.83 -0.85 45.64
N PHE A 573 17.10 -1.36 44.64
CA PHE A 573 15.77 -1.95 44.83
C PHE A 573 15.90 -3.23 45.66
N LYS A 574 16.88 -4.07 45.31
CA LYS A 574 17.19 -5.29 46.07
C LYS A 574 17.64 -4.98 47.50
N ALA A 575 18.36 -3.88 47.71
CA ALA A 575 18.73 -3.40 49.04
C ALA A 575 17.55 -2.84 49.86
N GLY A 576 16.41 -2.54 49.22
CA GLY A 576 15.22 -1.99 49.88
C GLY A 576 15.24 -0.47 50.01
N ASN A 577 16.02 0.23 49.19
CA ASN A 577 16.09 1.69 49.19
C ASN A 577 14.93 2.29 48.38
N ASP A 578 14.20 3.24 48.96
CA ASP A 578 13.20 4.02 48.23
C ASP A 578 13.90 5.12 47.42
N TYR A 579 13.32 5.45 46.26
CA TYR A 579 13.80 6.50 45.37
C TYR A 579 12.96 7.75 45.54
N ASN A 580 13.65 8.88 45.67
CA ASN A 580 13.04 10.18 45.43
C ASN A 580 12.97 10.41 43.93
N TYR A 581 12.05 9.71 43.25
CA TYR A 581 11.81 9.87 41.83
C TYR A 581 10.80 11.01 41.65
N GLY A 582 11.32 12.22 41.55
CA GLY A 582 10.55 13.43 41.32
C GLY A 582 11.39 14.43 40.58
N GLY A 583 10.82 14.98 39.50
CA GLY A 583 11.06 16.38 39.19
C GLY A 583 10.47 17.27 40.28
#